data_AF-A0AAN7VU30-F1
#
_entry.id   AF-A0AAN7VU30-F1
#
_cell.length_a   1.000
_cell.length_b   1.000
_cell.length_c   1.000
_cell.angle_alpha   90.00
_cell.angle_beta   90.00
_cell.angle_gamma   90.00
#
_symmetry.space_group_name_H-M   'P 1'
#
loop_
_entity.id
_entity.type
_entity.pdbx_description
1 polymer ?
#
loop_
_entity_poly.entity_id
_entity_poly.type
_entity_poly.pdbx_seq_one_letter_code
_entity_poly.pdbx_strand_id
1 'polypeptide(L)'
;MLRFHTLFNFLNRYIMTFDLRIFNGYEAKIGQFPWQVFLAIHFTSGYGDVCGGSLIRSQWVLTAAHSDSCFQGDSGNPLVMQENGIWKQFGVTSGALYEGCKLGTSVYTRLSHYSNWILKKIQLYK
;
A
#
# COMPACT_ATOMS: atom_id res chain seq x y z
N MET A 1 3.21 -39.25 46.50
CA MET A 1 4.61 -38.83 46.64
C MET A 1 5.11 -38.50 45.23
N LEU A 2 5.31 -37.20 44.95
CA LEU A 2 5.98 -36.54 43.80
C LEU A 2 5.44 -36.89 42.38
N ARG A 3 4.46 -36.20 41.79
CA ARG A 3 4.46 -34.82 41.19
C ARG A 3 5.72 -34.48 40.36
N PHE A 4 5.71 -34.83 39.08
CA PHE A 4 6.56 -34.19 38.05
C PHE A 4 5.84 -32.93 37.54
N HIS A 5 6.07 -31.82 38.22
CA HIS A 5 5.63 -30.48 37.86
C HIS A 5 6.88 -29.60 37.90
N THR A 6 7.68 -29.59 36.83
CA THR A 6 8.69 -28.57 36.47
C THR A 6 9.59 -29.16 35.38
N LEU A 7 9.25 -28.92 34.11
CA LEU A 7 10.15 -28.76 32.96
C LEU A 7 9.38 -28.60 31.63
N PHE A 8 8.16 -28.03 31.68
CA PHE A 8 7.37 -27.68 30.48
C PHE A 8 6.91 -26.23 30.52
N ASN A 9 7.73 -25.32 31.06
CA ASN A 9 7.39 -23.90 31.21
C ASN A 9 8.60 -22.96 31.02
N PHE A 10 9.56 -23.29 30.16
CA PHE A 10 10.67 -22.38 29.86
C PHE A 10 10.98 -22.16 28.37
N LEU A 11 10.27 -22.83 27.44
CA LEU A 11 10.46 -22.61 26.00
C LEU A 11 9.16 -22.28 25.23
N ASN A 12 8.03 -22.06 25.92
CA ASN A 12 6.75 -21.71 25.30
C ASN A 12 6.33 -20.24 25.49
N ARG A 13 7.22 -19.36 25.97
CA ARG A 13 6.90 -17.93 26.18
C ARG A 13 7.45 -16.98 25.10
N TYR A 14 8.11 -17.50 24.06
CA TYR A 14 8.68 -16.67 22.99
C TYR A 14 8.46 -17.18 21.56
N ILE A 15 7.56 -18.15 21.34
CA ILE A 15 7.01 -18.34 19.99
C ILE A 15 5.83 -17.36 19.86
N MET A 16 6.18 -16.09 19.68
CA MET A 16 5.27 -15.16 19.03
C MET A 16 5.21 -15.60 17.57
N THR A 17 4.27 -16.46 17.19
CA THR A 17 3.79 -16.45 15.81
C THR A 17 3.07 -15.12 15.60
N PHE A 18 3.84 -14.04 15.47
CA PHE A 18 3.33 -12.84 14.85
C PHE A 18 3.05 -13.22 13.40
N ASP A 19 1.80 -13.58 13.13
CA ASP A 19 1.26 -13.36 11.80
C ASP A 19 1.28 -11.85 11.59
N LEU A 20 2.41 -11.30 11.10
CA LEU A 20 2.61 -9.88 10.79
C LEU A 20 1.69 -9.39 9.65
N ARG A 21 0.80 -10.26 9.19
CA ARG A 21 -0.09 -10.03 8.08
C ARG A 21 -1.36 -9.35 8.59
N ILE A 22 -1.48 -8.07 8.27
CA ILE A 22 -2.72 -7.34 8.46
C ILE A 22 -3.72 -7.85 7.42
N PHE A 23 -4.69 -8.65 7.86
CA PHE A 23 -5.84 -9.03 7.05
C PHE A 23 -6.94 -7.97 7.18
N ASN A 24 -7.48 -7.51 6.04
CA ASN A 24 -8.55 -6.49 5.92
C ASN A 24 -8.28 -5.08 6.47
N GLY A 25 -7.24 -4.86 7.28
CA GLY A 25 -6.89 -3.52 7.77
C GLY A 25 -7.94 -2.93 8.72
N TYR A 26 -7.93 -1.61 8.84
CA TYR A 26 -8.89 -0.84 9.62
C TYR A 26 -9.41 0.32 8.77
N GLU A 27 -10.69 0.67 8.94
CA GLU A 27 -11.29 1.83 8.26
C GLU A 27 -10.58 3.13 8.70
N ALA A 28 -10.24 3.96 7.71
CA ALA A 28 -9.60 5.24 7.95
C ALA A 28 -10.62 6.29 8.38
N LYS A 29 -10.23 7.22 9.25
CA LYS A 29 -11.04 8.40 9.58
C LYS A 29 -11.07 9.36 8.39
N ILE A 30 -12.15 10.12 8.26
CA ILE A 30 -12.25 11.21 7.30
C ILE A 30 -11.07 12.17 7.48
N GLY A 31 -10.35 12.46 6.40
CA GLY A 31 -9.18 13.34 6.41
C GLY A 31 -7.91 12.75 7.04
N GLN A 32 -7.91 11.48 7.45
CA GLN A 32 -6.72 10.83 8.03
C GLN A 32 -5.54 10.77 7.05
N PHE A 33 -5.84 10.56 5.77
CA PHE A 33 -4.86 10.49 4.68
C PHE A 33 -5.23 11.53 3.60
N PRO A 34 -4.91 12.81 3.82
CA PRO A 34 -5.40 13.91 2.97
C PRO A 34 -4.82 13.89 1.55
N TRP A 35 -3.74 13.15 1.31
CA TRP A 35 -3.18 12.93 -0.01
C TRP A 35 -3.89 11.82 -0.81
N GLN A 36 -4.77 11.04 -0.20
CA GLN A 36 -5.47 9.94 -0.88
C GLN A 36 -6.36 10.47 -2.01
N VAL A 37 -6.22 9.90 -3.21
CA VAL A 37 -7.03 10.24 -4.38
C VAL A 37 -7.77 9.01 -4.87
N PHE A 38 -9.02 9.22 -5.29
CA PHE A 38 -9.81 8.27 -6.05
C PHE A 38 -9.81 8.68 -7.52
N LEU A 39 -9.32 7.81 -8.39
CA LEU A 39 -9.29 8.01 -9.84
C LEU A 39 -10.38 7.16 -10.48
N ALA A 40 -11.40 7.82 -11.02
CA ALA A 40 -12.43 7.20 -11.85
C ALA A 40 -12.02 7.31 -13.33
N ILE A 41 -11.74 6.18 -13.96
CA ILE A 41 -11.33 6.10 -15.36
C ILE A 41 -12.52 5.62 -16.17
N HIS A 42 -12.99 6.45 -17.10
CA HIS A 42 -14.11 6.12 -17.99
C HIS A 42 -13.59 5.72 -19.37
N PHE A 43 -13.77 4.47 -19.77
CA PHE A 43 -13.46 4.03 -21.12
C PHE A 43 -14.66 4.17 -22.05
N THR A 44 -14.39 4.48 -23.32
CA THR A 44 -15.41 4.67 -24.36
C THR A 44 -16.25 3.42 -24.67
N SER A 45 -15.80 2.24 -24.21
CA SER A 45 -16.52 0.96 -24.27
C SER A 45 -17.62 0.79 -23.20
N GLY A 46 -17.80 1.78 -22.31
CA GLY A 46 -18.82 1.75 -21.24
C GLY A 46 -18.40 0.99 -19.98
N TYR A 47 -17.27 0.29 -20.00
CA TYR A 47 -16.63 -0.25 -18.79
C TYR A 47 -15.78 0.86 -18.15
N GLY A 48 -16.02 1.18 -16.89
CA GLY A 48 -15.20 2.12 -16.12
C GLY A 48 -14.32 1.37 -15.14
N ASP A 49 -13.14 1.89 -14.85
CA ASP A 49 -12.20 1.33 -13.89
C ASP A 49 -11.86 2.33 -12.80
N VAL A 50 -11.48 1.84 -11.63
CA VAL A 50 -11.24 2.67 -10.45
C VAL A 50 -9.89 2.38 -9.86
N CYS A 51 -9.10 3.42 -9.63
CA CYS A 51 -7.74 3.28 -9.12
C CYS A 51 -7.50 4.29 -8.00
N GLY A 52 -6.45 4.04 -7.22
CA GLY A 52 -5.96 4.97 -6.23
C GLY A 52 -4.89 5.91 -6.78
N GLY A 53 -4.54 6.90 -5.97
CA GLY A 53 -3.43 7.79 -6.23
C GLY A 53 -3.06 8.60 -5.00
N SER A 54 -1.99 9.36 -5.13
CA SER A 54 -1.54 10.29 -4.10
C SER A 54 -1.29 11.68 -4.66
N LEU A 55 -1.86 12.70 -4.02
CA LEU A 55 -1.53 14.10 -4.29
C LEU A 55 -0.11 14.39 -3.80
N ILE A 56 0.83 14.56 -4.74
CA ILE A 56 2.25 14.83 -4.45
C ILE A 56 2.61 16.31 -4.59
N ARG A 57 1.71 17.11 -5.19
CA ARG A 57 1.75 18.58 -5.25
C ARG A 57 0.34 19.09 -5.55
N SER A 58 0.09 20.39 -5.35
CA SER A 58 -1.22 21.05 -5.55
C SER A 58 -1.96 20.71 -6.85
N GLN A 59 -1.24 20.34 -7.92
CA GLN A 59 -1.80 19.98 -9.23
C GLN A 59 -1.25 18.66 -9.77
N TRP A 60 -0.65 17.83 -8.93
CA TRP A 60 0.04 16.61 -9.36
C TRP A 60 -0.40 15.41 -8.53
N VAL A 61 -0.97 14.42 -9.21
CA VAL A 61 -1.29 13.11 -8.65
C VAL A 61 -0.30 12.08 -9.19
N LEU A 62 0.20 11.24 -8.29
CA LEU A 62 1.01 10.07 -8.63
C LEU A 62 0.14 8.82 -8.55
N THR A 63 0.21 7.97 -9.58
CA THR A 63 -0.55 6.72 -9.67
C THR A 63 0.22 5.69 -10.51
N ALA A 64 -0.32 4.48 -10.63
CA ALA A 64 0.24 3.41 -11.44
C ALA A 64 -0.14 3.58 -12.92
N ALA A 65 0.74 3.13 -13.81
CA ALA A 65 0.51 3.08 -15.25
C ALA A 65 0.30 1.60 -15.67
N HIS A 66 -0.90 1.08 -15.44
CA HIS A 66 -1.33 -0.24 -15.94
C HIS A 66 -2.32 -0.06 -17.10
N SER A 67 -2.16 -0.89 -18.14
CA SER A 67 -3.05 -0.95 -19.31
C SER A 67 -4.34 -1.73 -19.04
N ASP A 68 -4.33 -2.60 -18.03
CA ASP A 68 -5.42 -3.50 -17.67
C ASP A 68 -6.01 -3.11 -16.30
N SER A 69 -7.23 -3.59 -16.05
CA SER A 69 -8.10 -3.21 -14.93
C SER A 69 -7.41 -3.16 -13.55
N CYS A 70 -7.72 -2.14 -12.78
CA CYS A 70 -7.38 -1.98 -11.37
C CYS A 70 -8.07 -3.06 -10.55
N PHE A 71 -7.30 -4.08 -10.17
CA PHE A 71 -7.77 -5.13 -9.29
C PHE A 71 -8.16 -4.53 -7.93
N GLN A 72 -9.46 -4.56 -7.62
CA GLN A 72 -10.05 -4.14 -6.34
C GLN A 72 -9.86 -2.65 -5.96
N GLY A 73 -9.46 -1.78 -6.90
CA GLY A 73 -9.27 -0.34 -6.63
C GLY A 73 -7.99 0.03 -5.88
N ASP A 74 -7.14 -0.97 -5.57
CA ASP A 74 -5.92 -0.75 -4.78
C ASP A 74 -4.74 -0.26 -5.63
N SER A 75 -4.75 -0.53 -6.93
CA SER A 75 -3.66 -0.12 -7.82
C SER A 75 -3.51 1.41 -7.86
N GLY A 76 -2.27 1.89 -7.84
CA GLY A 76 -1.96 3.32 -7.78
C GLY A 76 -1.93 3.95 -6.39
N ASN A 77 -2.42 3.26 -5.35
CA ASN A 77 -2.40 3.77 -3.98
C ASN A 77 -0.99 3.97 -3.42
N PRO A 78 -0.80 4.91 -2.48
CA PRO A 78 0.51 5.17 -1.89
C PRO A 78 0.86 4.17 -0.77
N LEU A 79 2.06 3.58 -0.85
CA LEU A 79 2.67 2.92 0.29
C LEU A 79 3.39 3.98 1.14
N VAL A 80 2.86 4.27 2.32
CA VAL A 80 3.38 5.31 3.22
C VAL A 80 3.85 4.73 4.55
N MET A 81 4.86 5.38 5.14
CA MET A 81 5.30 5.12 6.50
C MET A 81 5.58 6.46 7.19
N GLN A 82 5.25 6.53 8.48
CA GLN A 82 5.57 7.70 9.29
C GLN A 82 6.99 7.56 9.84
N GLU A 83 7.85 8.51 9.50
CA GLU A 83 9.20 8.64 10.05
C GLU A 83 9.31 9.99 10.77
N ASN A 84 9.64 9.97 12.07
CA ASN A 84 9.79 11.18 12.89
C ASN A 84 8.57 12.13 12.82
N GLY A 85 7.37 11.56 12.83
CA GLY A 85 6.12 12.31 12.73
C GLY A 85 5.73 12.71 11.29
N ILE A 86 6.60 12.49 10.30
CA ILE A 86 6.36 12.86 8.90
C ILE A 86 5.96 11.64 8.09
N TRP A 87 4.85 11.73 7.38
CA TRP A 87 4.45 10.71 6.41
C TRP A 87 5.31 10.80 5.16
N LYS A 88 6.00 9.70 4.84
CA LYS A 88 6.78 9.56 3.61
C LYS A 88 6.19 8.47 2.75
N GLN A 89 6.11 8.73 1.45
CA GLN A 89 5.70 7.75 0.47
C GLN A 89 6.92 7.01 -0.07
N PHE A 90 6.89 5.68 0.00
CA PHE A 90 7.97 4.80 -0.43
C PHE A 90 7.65 4.06 -1.72
N GLY A 91 6.36 3.87 -2.00
CA GLY A 91 5.91 3.11 -3.15
C GLY A 91 4.56 3.54 -3.71
N VAL A 92 4.27 3.00 -4.88
CA VAL A 92 2.96 3.03 -5.54
C VAL A 92 2.52 1.59 -5.73
N THR A 93 1.33 1.23 -5.26
CA THR A 93 0.77 -0.12 -5.40
C THR A 93 0.65 -0.47 -6.87
N SER A 94 1.24 -1.60 -7.28
CA SER A 94 1.13 -2.12 -8.65
C SER A 94 0.09 -3.23 -8.71
N GLY A 95 0.19 -4.24 -7.83
CA GLY A 95 -0.72 -5.37 -7.76
C GLY A 95 -0.22 -6.47 -6.83
N ALA A 96 -0.83 -7.66 -6.89
CA ALA A 96 -0.42 -8.85 -6.16
C ALA A 96 -0.16 -10.01 -7.13
N LEU A 97 0.75 -10.91 -6.75
CA LEU A 97 1.21 -12.00 -7.62
C LEU A 97 0.23 -13.18 -7.76
N TYR A 98 -0.92 -13.17 -7.07
CA TYR A 98 -1.91 -14.26 -7.09
C TYR A 98 -3.34 -13.73 -7.12
N GLU A 99 -4.24 -14.49 -7.76
CA GLU A 99 -5.66 -14.19 -7.81
C GLU A 99 -6.25 -13.99 -6.41
N GLY A 100 -7.01 -12.90 -6.26
CA GLY A 100 -7.77 -12.60 -5.06
C GLY A 100 -7.01 -11.96 -3.90
N CYS A 101 -5.75 -11.53 -4.05
CA CYS A 101 -4.96 -10.78 -3.05
C CYS A 101 -4.83 -11.45 -1.65
N LYS A 102 -5.32 -12.68 -1.50
CA LYS A 102 -5.47 -13.37 -0.21
C LYS A 102 -4.25 -14.16 0.21
N LEU A 103 -3.32 -14.47 -0.68
CA LEU A 103 -2.13 -15.29 -0.37
C LEU A 103 -0.85 -14.81 -1.06
N GLY A 104 -0.89 -13.70 -1.81
CA GLY A 104 0.25 -13.19 -2.57
C GLY A 104 0.98 -12.04 -1.90
N THR A 105 2.27 -11.91 -2.21
CA THR A 105 3.07 -10.72 -1.90
C THR A 105 2.57 -9.54 -2.73
N SER A 106 2.26 -8.43 -2.07
CA SER A 106 1.97 -7.17 -2.74
C SER A 106 3.24 -6.59 -3.35
N VAL A 107 3.13 -6.12 -4.59
CA VAL A 107 4.24 -5.54 -5.35
C VAL A 107 4.01 -4.04 -5.52
N TYR A 108 5.07 -3.28 -5.27
CA TYR A 108 5.06 -1.81 -5.32
C TYR A 108 6.17 -1.29 -6.23
N THR A 109 5.87 -0.22 -6.96
CA THR A 109 6.88 0.57 -7.65
C THR A 109 7.70 1.36 -6.63
N ARG A 110 9.02 1.19 -6.62
CA ARG A 110 9.94 1.85 -5.65
C ARG A 110 10.16 3.33 -5.99
N LEU A 111 9.63 4.25 -5.19
CA LEU A 111 9.74 5.68 -5.48
C LEU A 111 11.15 6.25 -5.40
N SER A 112 12.01 5.68 -4.55
CA SER A 112 13.40 6.14 -4.45
C SER A 112 14.17 6.00 -5.78
N HIS A 113 13.76 5.06 -6.65
CA HIS A 113 14.35 4.88 -7.97
C HIS A 113 13.90 5.97 -8.97
N TYR A 114 12.68 6.51 -8.80
CA TYR A 114 12.08 7.47 -9.74
C TYR A 114 12.05 8.91 -9.24
N SER A 115 12.52 9.19 -8.02
CA SER A 115 12.45 10.50 -7.37
C SER A 115 12.96 11.64 -8.26
N ASN A 116 14.13 11.48 -8.87
CA ASN A 116 14.72 12.48 -9.77
C ASN A 116 13.84 12.74 -11.01
N TRP A 117 13.27 11.68 -11.59
CA TRP A 117 12.37 11.80 -12.75
C TRP A 117 11.06 12.52 -12.37
N ILE A 118 10.47 12.16 -11.22
CA ILE A 118 9.25 12.80 -10.70
C ILE A 118 9.49 14.30 -10.50
N LEU A 119 10.56 14.66 -9.78
CA LEU A 119 10.90 16.06 -9.50
C LEU A 119 11.15 16.84 -10.78
N LYS A 120 11.86 16.26 -11.75
CA LYS A 120 12.10 16.87 -13.05
C LYS A 120 10.79 17.12 -13.80
N LYS A 121 9.85 16.18 -13.82
CA LYS A 121 8.55 16.35 -14.49
C LYS A 121 7.70 17.46 -13.85
N ILE A 122 7.61 17.46 -12.52
CA ILE A 122 6.90 18.50 -11.77
C ILE A 122 7.48 19.90 -12.03
N GLN A 123 8.79 19.99 -12.27
CA GLN A 123 9.45 21.25 -12.58
C GLN A 123 9.25 21.70 -14.03
N LEU A 124 9.25 20.76 -14.99
CA LEU A 124 9.11 21.07 -16.41
C LEU A 124 7.71 21.56 -16.79
N TYR A 125 6.66 21.04 -16.15
CA TYR A 125 5.27 21.30 -16.52
C TYR A 125 4.53 22.15 -15.47
N LYS A 126 5.22 23.10 -14.85
CA LYS A 126 4.63 24.03 -13.88
C LYS A 126 3.59 24.96 -14.52
#